data_AF-A4VQ26-F1
#
_entry.id   AF-A4VQ26-F1
#
_cell.length_a   1.000
_cell.length_b   1.000
_cell.length_c   1.000
_cell.angle_alpha   90.00
_cell.angle_beta   90.00
_cell.angle_gamma   90.00
#
_symmetry.space_group_name_H-M   'P 1'
#
loop_
_entity.id
_entity.type
_entity.pdbx_description
1 polymer ?
#
loop_
_entity_poly.entity_id
_entity_poly.type
_entity_poly.pdbx_seq_one_letter_code
_entity_poly.pdbx_strand_id
1 'polypeptide(L)'
;MTNSTSFTPTRRKPKQIKVFFVIDMWGIEGPYGDGKWHKLIHQFASEWASQNPAQEPATLWSVVRPCDIFENGTSCYMTSSTKLPGAFFDRLADFMEKHCGAHVQVLDVDFELPFGTIEGWRAYLHFEQGKLWLPDDEGGWCEAAD
;
A
#
# COMPACT_ATOMS: atom_id res chain seq x y z
N MET A 1 28.33 1.29 -17.49
CA MET A 1 27.05 0.80 -18.04
C MET A 1 26.38 0.01 -16.94
N THR A 2 25.52 0.65 -16.15
CA THR A 2 24.74 -0.03 -15.12
C THR A 2 23.61 -0.77 -15.81
N ASN A 3 23.63 -2.10 -15.72
CA ASN A 3 22.55 -2.97 -16.19
C ASN A 3 21.27 -2.65 -15.41
N SER A 4 20.49 -1.69 -15.90
CA SER A 4 19.10 -1.52 -15.51
C SER A 4 18.35 -2.74 -16.03
N THR A 5 18.11 -3.71 -15.15
CA THR A 5 17.18 -4.79 -15.44
C THR A 5 15.79 -4.17 -15.42
N SER A 6 15.26 -3.88 -16.60
CA SER A 6 13.92 -3.33 -16.74
C SER A 6 12.92 -4.34 -16.21
N PHE A 7 12.42 -4.13 -14.99
CA PHE A 7 11.33 -4.90 -14.42
C PHE A 7 9.99 -4.32 -14.88
N THR A 8 9.21 -5.14 -15.58
CA THR A 8 7.83 -4.79 -15.96
C THR A 8 6.90 -5.65 -15.12
N PRO A 9 6.28 -5.11 -14.05
CA PRO A 9 5.43 -5.91 -13.19
C PRO A 9 4.17 -6.35 -13.91
N THR A 10 3.68 -7.54 -13.53
CA THR A 10 2.34 -7.96 -13.90
C THR A 10 1.33 -7.22 -13.02
N ARG A 11 1.04 -5.95 -13.35
CA ARG A 11 0.09 -5.12 -12.58
C ARG A 11 -1.28 -5.78 -12.55
N ARG A 12 -1.69 -6.26 -11.38
CA ARG A 12 -3.05 -6.79 -11.17
C ARG A 12 -3.91 -5.68 -10.57
N LYS A 13 -4.97 -5.29 -11.30
CA LYS A 13 -5.99 -4.38 -10.76
C LYS A 13 -6.94 -5.17 -9.85
N PRO A 14 -7.29 -4.67 -8.66
CA PRO A 14 -8.38 -5.25 -7.89
C PRO A 14 -9.66 -5.21 -8.72
N LYS A 15 -10.33 -6.36 -8.83
CA LYS A 15 -11.65 -6.48 -9.44
C LYS A 15 -12.75 -6.12 -8.43
N GLN A 16 -12.52 -6.44 -7.17
CA GLN A 16 -13.39 -6.13 -6.04
C GLN A 16 -12.47 -5.72 -4.90
N ILE A 17 -12.86 -4.70 -4.16
CA ILE A 17 -12.15 -4.32 -2.94
C ILE A 17 -12.90 -4.93 -1.78
N LYS A 18 -12.17 -5.71 -0.97
CA LYS A 18 -12.71 -6.39 0.22
C LYS A 18 -12.25 -5.75 1.54
N VAL A 19 -11.13 -5.04 1.50
CA VAL A 19 -10.47 -4.46 2.67
C VAL A 19 -9.82 -3.15 2.27
N PHE A 20 -9.94 -2.16 3.15
CA PHE A 20 -9.16 -0.94 3.13
C PHE A 20 -8.29 -0.81 4.37
N PHE A 21 -7.07 -0.33 4.15
CA PHE A 21 -6.26 0.29 5.19
C PHE A 21 -6.32 1.80 5.01
N VAL A 22 -6.73 2.52 6.05
CA VAL A 22 -6.94 3.97 6.02
C VAL A 22 -5.97 4.64 6.99
N ILE A 23 -5.36 5.72 6.53
CA ILE A 23 -4.34 6.47 7.28
C ILE A 23 -4.76 7.94 7.35
N ASP A 24 -4.89 8.45 8.56
CA ASP A 24 -5.04 9.87 8.83
C ASP A 24 -3.73 10.60 8.54
N MET A 25 -3.64 11.22 7.36
CA MET A 25 -2.41 11.83 6.88
C MET A 25 -1.98 13.05 7.68
N TRP A 26 -2.90 13.65 8.43
CA TRP A 26 -2.74 14.96 9.07
C TRP A 26 -2.78 14.87 10.59
N GLY A 27 -3.36 13.81 11.17
CA GLY A 27 -3.32 13.57 12.60
C GLY A 27 -2.03 12.92 13.10
N ILE A 28 -1.23 12.30 12.23
CA ILE A 28 0.06 11.72 12.62
C ILE A 28 1.08 12.84 12.88
N GLU A 29 1.53 12.95 14.13
CA GLU A 29 2.56 13.90 14.55
C GLU A 29 3.95 13.24 14.74
N GLY A 30 4.97 14.07 15.00
CA GLY A 30 6.30 13.60 15.37
C GLY A 30 7.10 13.01 14.20
N PRO A 31 7.95 11.98 14.44
CA PRO A 31 8.87 11.45 13.43
C PRO A 31 8.20 10.91 12.17
N TYR A 32 6.92 10.55 12.25
CA TYR A 32 6.14 9.96 11.16
C TYR A 32 5.10 10.92 10.55
N GLY A 33 5.02 12.15 11.04
CA GLY A 33 4.17 13.19 10.45
C GLY A 33 4.65 13.68 9.08
N ASP A 34 3.85 14.51 8.42
CA ASP A 34 4.12 15.10 7.10
C ASP A 34 4.43 14.05 6.02
N GLY A 35 3.71 12.93 6.02
CA GLY A 35 3.92 11.83 5.06
C GLY A 35 5.09 10.90 5.38
N LYS A 36 5.84 11.12 6.46
CA LYS A 36 6.97 10.22 6.82
C LYS A 36 6.52 8.83 7.23
N TRP A 37 5.24 8.63 7.55
CA TRP A 37 4.61 7.32 7.77
C TRP A 37 4.76 6.36 6.59
N HIS A 38 4.97 6.83 5.36
CA HIS A 38 5.28 5.97 4.20
C HIS A 38 6.47 5.04 4.45
N LYS A 39 7.45 5.49 5.24
CA LYS A 39 8.64 4.68 5.60
C LYS A 39 8.27 3.43 6.39
N LEU A 40 7.27 3.53 7.27
CA LEU A 40 6.78 2.40 8.06
C LEU A 40 6.13 1.34 7.16
N ILE A 41 5.33 1.76 6.19
CA ILE A 41 4.71 0.84 5.24
C ILE A 41 5.76 0.14 4.39
N HIS A 42 6.78 0.87 3.93
CA HIS A 42 7.87 0.28 3.14
C HIS A 42 8.64 -0.74 3.97
N GLN A 43 9.00 -0.39 5.21
CA GLN A 43 9.68 -1.30 6.14
C GLN A 43 8.87 -2.59 6.34
N PHE A 44 7.58 -2.47 6.69
CA PHE A 44 6.70 -3.61 6.87
C PHE A 44 6.57 -4.45 5.61
N ALA A 45 6.39 -3.82 4.45
CA ALA A 45 6.20 -4.51 3.18
C ALA A 45 7.47 -5.25 2.74
N SER A 46 8.66 -4.69 2.95
CA SER A 46 9.94 -5.37 2.69
C SER A 46 10.10 -6.59 3.58
N GLU A 47 9.83 -6.44 4.88
CA GLU A 47 9.85 -7.56 5.82
C GLU A 47 8.84 -8.64 5.41
N TRP A 48 7.62 -8.27 5.06
CA TRP A 48 6.60 -9.20 4.57
C TRP A 48 7.05 -9.96 3.33
N ALA A 49 7.61 -9.28 2.34
CA ALA A 49 8.10 -9.91 1.10
C ALA A 49 9.19 -10.95 1.40
N SER A 50 10.12 -10.62 2.30
CA SER A 50 11.20 -11.51 2.73
C SER A 50 10.69 -12.75 3.47
N GLN A 51 9.66 -12.60 4.31
CA GLN A 51 9.07 -13.68 5.10
C GLN A 51 8.10 -14.55 4.30
N ASN A 52 7.56 -14.03 3.20
CA ASN A 52 6.55 -14.69 2.37
C ASN A 52 6.98 -14.75 0.89
N PRO A 53 8.12 -15.38 0.55
CA PRO A 53 8.64 -15.37 -0.82
C PRO A 53 7.73 -16.10 -1.83
N ALA A 54 6.83 -16.96 -1.36
CA ALA A 54 5.84 -17.68 -2.18
C ALA A 54 4.55 -16.86 -2.44
N GLN A 55 4.45 -15.63 -1.92
CA GLN A 55 3.33 -14.72 -2.17
C GLN A 55 3.13 -14.52 -3.67
N GLU A 56 1.90 -14.76 -4.15
CA GLU A 56 1.56 -14.47 -5.55
C GLU A 56 1.74 -12.99 -5.86
N PRO A 57 2.10 -12.64 -7.13
CA PRO A 57 2.26 -11.25 -7.53
C PRO A 57 1.06 -10.39 -7.18
N ALA A 58 1.31 -9.31 -6.46
CA ALA A 58 0.28 -8.43 -5.94
C ALA A 58 0.71 -6.96 -5.96
N THR A 59 -0.24 -6.06 -6.18
CA THR A 59 0.00 -4.62 -6.12
C THR A 59 -0.81 -4.03 -4.98
N LEU A 60 -0.16 -3.26 -4.12
CA LEU A 60 -0.79 -2.36 -3.18
C LEU A 60 -1.05 -1.05 -3.93
N TRP A 61 -2.27 -0.55 -3.84
CA TRP A 61 -2.77 0.65 -4.49
C TRP A 61 -3.13 1.65 -3.41
N SER A 62 -2.90 2.93 -3.68
CA SER A 62 -3.28 4.02 -2.77
C SER A 62 -4.08 5.11 -3.47
N VAL A 63 -4.98 5.77 -2.76
CA VAL A 63 -5.64 7.00 -3.20
C VAL A 63 -5.80 7.96 -2.02
N VAL A 64 -5.67 9.26 -2.28
CA VAL A 64 -5.98 10.29 -1.29
C VAL A 64 -7.35 10.87 -1.61
N ARG A 65 -8.26 10.86 -0.63
CA ARG A 65 -9.64 11.35 -0.78
C ARG A 65 -10.13 12.02 0.51
N PRO A 66 -11.21 12.82 0.44
CA PRO A 66 -11.93 13.25 1.62
C PRO A 66 -12.26 12.05 2.52
N CYS A 67 -12.11 12.25 3.82
CA CYS A 67 -12.24 11.21 4.82
C CYS A 67 -13.42 11.48 5.74
N ASP A 68 -14.29 10.49 5.87
CA ASP A 68 -15.39 10.50 6.84
C ASP A 68 -15.04 9.77 8.15
N ILE A 69 -13.85 9.15 8.21
CA ILE A 69 -13.40 8.32 9.34
C ILE A 69 -12.60 9.16 10.35
N PHE A 70 -11.72 10.01 9.83
CA PHE A 70 -10.87 10.91 10.62
C PHE A 70 -11.29 12.35 10.38
N GLU A 71 -11.28 13.18 11.42
CA GLU A 71 -11.76 14.57 11.34
C GLU A 71 -10.88 15.48 10.47
N ASN A 72 -9.68 15.02 10.07
CA ASN A 72 -8.65 15.85 9.46
C ASN A 72 -8.76 16.04 7.93
N GLY A 73 -9.97 16.00 7.38
CA GLY A 73 -10.26 16.37 6.00
C GLY A 73 -9.96 15.28 4.97
N THR A 74 -8.69 14.93 4.72
CA THR A 74 -8.32 13.88 3.75
C THR A 74 -7.51 12.75 4.38
N SER A 75 -7.62 11.56 3.78
CA SER A 75 -6.88 10.38 4.24
C SER A 75 -6.34 9.57 3.06
N CYS A 76 -5.30 8.79 3.34
CA CYS A 76 -4.77 7.83 2.39
C CYS A 76 -5.51 6.51 2.58
N TYR A 77 -6.18 6.07 1.53
CA TYR A 77 -6.83 4.77 1.45
C TYR A 77 -5.93 3.83 0.66
N MET A 78 -5.72 2.62 1.18
CA MET A 78 -4.92 1.60 0.56
C MET A 78 -5.68 0.30 0.40
N THR A 79 -5.51 -0.34 -0.74
CA THR A 79 -6.09 -1.66 -1.03
C THR A 79 -5.15 -2.46 -1.90
N SER A 80 -5.36 -3.77 -1.99
CA SER A 80 -4.53 -4.64 -2.80
C SER A 80 -5.30 -5.25 -3.94
N SER A 81 -4.57 -5.68 -4.97
CA SER A 81 -5.05 -6.78 -5.80
C SER A 81 -5.39 -8.00 -4.93
N THR A 82 -6.31 -8.86 -5.36
CA THR A 82 -6.90 -9.99 -4.61
C THR A 82 -5.92 -11.06 -4.09
N LYS A 83 -4.61 -10.84 -4.22
CA LYS A 83 -3.56 -11.79 -3.89
C LYS A 83 -2.85 -11.49 -2.58
N LEU A 84 -2.91 -10.27 -2.04
CA LEU A 84 -2.48 -10.07 -0.65
C LEU A 84 -3.57 -10.61 0.30
N PRO A 85 -3.20 -11.46 1.28
CA PRO A 85 -4.15 -12.02 2.23
C PRO A 85 -4.65 -10.95 3.21
N GLY A 86 -5.83 -11.15 3.81
CA GLY A 86 -6.34 -10.24 4.86
C GLY A 86 -5.35 -10.06 6.02
N ALA A 87 -4.65 -11.13 6.38
CA ALA A 87 -3.59 -11.11 7.41
C ALA A 87 -2.44 -10.12 7.10
N PHE A 88 -2.22 -9.73 5.84
CA PHE A 88 -1.29 -8.65 5.51
C PHE A 88 -1.78 -7.33 6.09
N PHE A 89 -3.06 -7.00 5.89
CA PHE A 89 -3.65 -5.75 6.36
C PHE A 89 -3.78 -5.71 7.87
N ASP A 90 -4.18 -6.82 8.50
CA ASP A 90 -4.27 -6.90 9.97
C ASP A 90 -2.90 -6.62 10.61
N ARG A 91 -1.85 -7.29 10.12
CA ARG A 91 -0.49 -7.09 10.65
C ARG A 91 0.09 -5.73 10.31
N LEU A 92 -0.25 -5.16 9.14
CA LEU A 92 0.12 -3.80 8.78
C LEU A 92 -0.52 -2.80 9.74
N ALA A 93 -1.80 -2.99 10.10
CA ALA A 93 -2.48 -2.18 11.11
C ALA A 93 -1.80 -2.28 12.46
N ASP A 94 -1.58 -3.49 12.97
CA ASP A 94 -0.91 -3.70 14.26
C ASP A 94 0.49 -3.06 14.30
N PHE A 95 1.22 -3.13 13.18
CA PHE A 95 2.52 -2.49 13.06
C PHE A 95 2.38 -0.97 13.10
N MET A 96 1.51 -0.41 12.26
CA MET A 96 1.33 1.04 12.14
C MET A 96 0.75 1.66 13.41
N GLU A 97 -0.19 1.02 14.09
CA GLU A 97 -0.81 1.51 15.34
C GLU A 97 0.24 1.69 16.44
N LYS A 98 1.26 0.82 16.53
CA LYS A 98 2.36 0.97 17.49
C LYS A 98 3.17 2.26 17.29
N HIS A 99 3.18 2.81 16.08
CA HIS A 99 3.96 3.99 15.72
C HIS A 99 3.11 5.25 15.53
N CYS A 100 1.88 5.10 15.06
CA CYS A 100 0.97 6.16 14.66
C CYS A 100 -0.29 6.23 15.54
N GLY A 101 -0.46 5.33 16.51
CA GLY A 101 -1.64 5.29 17.37
C GLY A 101 -2.94 5.10 16.60
N ALA A 102 -4.00 5.76 17.05
CA ALA A 102 -5.36 5.67 16.48
C ALA A 102 -5.54 6.34 15.11
N HIS A 103 -4.45 6.78 14.45
CA HIS A 103 -4.46 7.43 13.14
C HIS A 103 -4.42 6.44 11.96
N VAL A 104 -4.63 5.15 12.23
CA VAL A 104 -4.72 4.10 11.22
C VAL A 104 -5.88 3.16 11.53
N GLN A 105 -6.53 2.65 10.50
CA GLN A 105 -7.65 1.71 10.66
C GLN A 105 -7.75 0.74 9.48
N VAL A 106 -8.10 -0.52 9.77
CA VAL A 106 -8.56 -1.48 8.76
C VAL A 106 -10.08 -1.48 8.72
N LEU A 107 -10.64 -1.41 7.51
CA LEU A 107 -12.07 -1.50 7.26
C LEU A 107 -12.35 -2.65 6.30
N ASP A 108 -13.19 -3.58 6.74
CA ASP A 108 -13.80 -4.56 5.84
C ASP A 108 -14.90 -3.86 5.04
N VAL A 109 -14.75 -3.86 3.72
CA VAL A 109 -15.68 -3.22 2.80
C VAL A 109 -16.05 -4.21 1.72
N ASP A 110 -17.28 -4.17 1.22
CA ASP A 110 -17.66 -5.00 0.08
C ASP A 110 -18.29 -4.12 -0.98
N PHE A 111 -17.47 -3.69 -1.95
CA PHE A 111 -17.98 -3.02 -3.13
C PHE A 111 -17.17 -3.35 -4.37
N GLU A 112 -17.89 -3.37 -5.49
CA GLU A 112 -17.30 -3.44 -6.81
C GLU A 112 -16.76 -2.06 -7.17
N LEU A 113 -15.49 -1.99 -7.57
CA LEU A 113 -15.00 -0.81 -8.28
C LEU A 113 -15.76 -0.75 -9.60
N PRO A 114 -16.38 0.38 -9.99
CA PRO A 114 -16.99 0.51 -11.30
C PRO A 114 -15.94 0.19 -12.36
N PHE A 115 -16.12 -0.95 -13.04
CA PHE A 115 -15.14 -1.50 -13.95
C PHE A 115 -15.00 -0.58 -15.18
N GLY A 116 -13.97 0.25 -15.14
CA GLY A 116 -13.54 1.13 -16.23
C GLY A 116 -12.36 1.99 -15.79
N THR A 117 -12.43 2.54 -14.58
CA THR A 117 -11.38 3.42 -14.04
C THR A 117 -11.17 3.16 -12.55
N ILE A 118 -9.97 2.70 -12.21
CA ILE A 118 -9.35 2.95 -10.90
C ILE A 118 -8.99 4.45 -10.87
N GLU A 119 -9.98 5.33 -10.97
CA GLU A 119 -9.70 6.75 -11.15
C GLU A 119 -9.07 7.32 -9.88
N GLY A 120 -7.89 7.91 -10.03
CA GLY A 120 -7.14 8.50 -8.94
C GLY A 120 -6.32 7.52 -8.10
N TRP A 121 -6.53 6.19 -8.16
CA TRP A 121 -5.60 5.31 -7.45
C TRP A 121 -4.30 5.15 -8.21
N ARG A 122 -3.23 5.12 -7.44
CA ARG A 122 -1.88 4.94 -7.93
C ARG A 122 -1.36 3.62 -7.40
N ALA A 123 -0.60 2.92 -8.23
CA ALA A 123 0.17 1.81 -7.73
C ALA A 123 1.16 2.36 -6.70
N TYR A 124 1.19 1.75 -5.52
CA TYR A 124 1.96 2.22 -4.38
C TYR A 124 3.18 1.34 -4.16
N LEU A 125 2.95 0.03 -4.05
CA LEU A 125 4.00 -0.99 -3.94
C LEU A 125 3.61 -2.22 -4.75
N HIS A 126 4.61 -2.98 -5.20
CA HIS A 126 4.38 -4.24 -5.88
C HIS A 126 5.23 -5.36 -5.29
N PHE A 127 4.61 -6.50 -5.08
CA PHE A 127 5.20 -7.71 -4.54
C PHE A 127 5.32 -8.70 -5.69
N GLU A 128 6.54 -9.07 -6.07
CA GLU A 128 6.79 -10.08 -7.11
C GLU A 128 8.20 -10.67 -6.91
N GLN A 129 8.33 -11.98 -7.13
CA GLN A 129 9.61 -12.72 -7.01
C GLN A 129 10.25 -12.63 -5.61
N GLY A 130 9.43 -12.59 -4.55
CA GLY A 130 9.91 -12.46 -3.16
C GLY A 130 10.53 -11.09 -2.85
N LYS A 131 10.33 -10.11 -3.73
CA LYS A 131 10.87 -8.76 -3.62
C LYS A 131 9.76 -7.73 -3.56
N LEU A 132 10.11 -6.57 -3.01
CA LEU A 132 9.29 -5.37 -3.04
C LEU A 132 9.79 -4.44 -4.14
N TRP A 133 8.86 -3.89 -4.90
CA TRP A 133 9.13 -2.98 -6.02
C TRP A 133 8.38 -1.66 -5.80
N LEU A 134 9.07 -0.57 -6.11
CA LEU A 134 8.59 0.80 -6.03
C LEU A 134 8.33 1.33 -7.44
N PRO A 135 7.21 2.02 -7.70
CA PRO A 135 7.01 2.71 -8.97
C PRO A 135 8.00 3.88 -9.07
N ASP A 136 8.57 4.08 -10.26
CA ASP A 136 9.36 5.28 -10.57
C ASP A 136 8.53 6.33 -11.33
N ASP A 137 9.09 7.54 -11.46
CA ASP A 137 8.44 8.68 -12.11
C ASP A 137 8.28 8.50 -13.64
N GLU A 138 9.05 7.58 -14.24
CA GLU A 138 9.02 7.27 -15.67
C GLU A 138 8.03 6.14 -16.01
N GLY A 139 7.30 5.64 -14.99
CA GLY A 139 6.32 4.56 -15.13
C GLY A 139 6.93 3.15 -15.08
N GLY A 140 8.24 3.07 -14.87
CA GLY A 140 8.99 1.87 -14.54
C GLY A 140 8.91 1.52 -13.06
N TRP A 141 9.75 0.58 -12.66
CA TRP A 141 9.79 0.02 -11.32
C TRP A 141 11.22 -0.27 -10.91
N CYS A 142 11.56 0.08 -9.68
CA CYS A 142 12.84 -0.24 -9.06
C CYS A 142 12.64 -1.15 -7.85
N GLU A 143 13.60 -2.03 -7.59
CA GLU A 143 13.61 -2.82 -6.36
C GLU A 143 13.74 -1.88 -5.16
N ALA A 144 12.92 -2.08 -4.14
CA ALA A 144 13.08 -1.38 -2.88
C ALA A 144 14.40 -1.85 -2.26
N ALA A 145 15.37 -0.94 -2.17
CA ALA A 145 16.61 -1.21 -1.46
C ALA A 145 16.32 -1.34 0.05
N ASP A 146 16.95 -2.35 0.67
CA ASP A 146 16.95 -2.55 2.13
C ASP A 146 17.62 -1.38 2.89
#